data_AF-A0A972DSS1-F1
#
_entry.id   AF-A0A972DSS1-F1
#
_cell.length_a   1.000
_cell.length_b   1.000
_cell.length_c   1.000
_cell.angle_alpha   90.00
_cell.angle_beta   90.00
_cell.angle_gamma   90.00
#
_symmetry.space_group_name_H-M   'P 1'
#
loop_
_entity.id
_entity.type
_entity.pdbx_description
1 polymer ?
#
loop_
_entity_poly.entity_id
_entity_poly.type
_entity_poly.pdbx_seq_one_letter_code
_entity_poly.pdbx_strand_id
1 'polypeptide(L)'
;MGDSSLSGQGGKQGQDVMTGGQDHDLYVRGIARFNQADYFESHEVWEALWIGETGPSRQFFKGLIQAAVALYHLENGNETGSRKLLESSAGYLQAYRPHYSGLDVDRFLGDLRRCFEANIERRRGGPGELIDRPTIGLAAPTRGSAGR
;
A
#
# COMPACT_ATOMS: atom_id res chain seq x y z
N MET A 1 29.68 -0.65 -38.82
CA MET A 1 28.49 0.13 -38.41
C MET A 1 27.51 -0.86 -37.78
N GLY A 2 27.28 -0.74 -36.48
CA GLY A 2 26.36 -1.63 -35.73
C GLY A 2 26.93 -2.09 -34.39
N ASP A 3 27.36 -1.15 -33.54
CA ASP A 3 27.56 -1.44 -32.12
C ASP A 3 26.19 -1.42 -31.43
N SER A 4 25.85 -2.55 -30.82
CA SER A 4 24.73 -2.70 -29.90
C SER A 4 25.14 -2.16 -28.55
N SER A 5 24.54 -1.05 -28.12
CA SER A 5 24.67 -0.55 -26.76
C SER A 5 23.32 -0.52 -26.07
N LEU A 6 23.05 -1.61 -25.34
CA LEU A 6 22.15 -1.67 -24.22
C LEU A 6 22.68 -0.75 -23.11
N SER A 7 21.90 0.25 -22.70
CA SER A 7 22.24 1.06 -21.52
C SER A 7 21.03 1.26 -20.62
N GLY A 8 21.01 0.49 -19.54
CA GLY A 8 20.68 0.98 -18.20
C GLY A 8 19.22 1.08 -17.80
N GLN A 9 18.56 -0.05 -17.52
CA GLN A 9 17.50 -0.06 -16.51
C GLN A 9 18.15 0.09 -15.12
N GLY A 10 18.21 1.34 -14.63
CA GLY A 10 18.53 1.64 -13.25
C GLY A 10 17.36 1.24 -12.36
N GLY A 11 17.33 -0.03 -11.94
CA GLY A 11 16.48 -0.48 -10.84
C GLY A 11 16.84 0.31 -9.59
N LYS A 12 15.91 1.13 -9.11
CA LYS A 12 16.04 1.84 -7.82
C LYS A 12 16.04 0.78 -6.73
N GLN A 13 17.22 0.29 -6.35
CA GLN A 13 17.37 -0.54 -5.15
C GLN A 13 17.10 0.36 -3.95
N GLY A 14 15.85 0.36 -3.48
CA GLY A 14 15.41 1.08 -2.29
C GLY A 14 15.94 0.39 -1.04
N GLN A 15 17.15 0.75 -0.65
CA GLN A 15 17.71 0.46 0.67
C GLN A 15 17.86 1.82 1.34
N ASP A 16 16.93 2.15 2.25
CA ASP A 16 16.97 3.19 3.30
C ASP A 16 15.56 3.75 3.53
N VAL A 17 14.72 3.00 4.26
CA VAL A 17 13.33 3.44 4.54
C VAL A 17 12.95 3.44 6.01
N MET A 18 13.70 2.75 6.88
CA MET A 18 13.33 2.65 8.30
C MET A 18 14.54 3.06 9.15
N THR A 19 14.77 4.36 9.29
CA THR A 19 15.97 4.92 9.94
C THR A 19 15.92 4.80 11.48
N GLY A 20 14.83 4.27 12.06
CA GLY A 20 14.70 4.01 13.50
C GLY A 20 13.73 2.88 13.85
N GLY A 21 13.95 2.21 14.99
CA GLY A 21 13.08 1.12 15.46
C GLY A 21 11.64 1.57 15.73
N GLN A 22 11.43 2.82 16.16
CA GLN A 22 10.09 3.38 16.38
C GLN A 22 9.27 3.51 15.08
N ASP A 23 9.92 3.86 13.96
CA ASP A 23 9.23 4.02 12.69
C ASP A 23 8.78 2.66 12.15
N HIS A 24 9.60 1.62 12.37
CA HIS A 24 9.24 0.25 12.05
C HIS A 24 8.04 -0.25 12.86
N ASP A 25 8.01 0.04 14.16
CA ASP A 25 6.90 -0.36 15.03
C ASP A 25 5.58 0.30 14.60
N LEU A 26 5.60 1.60 14.26
CA LEU A 26 4.41 2.29 13.75
C LEU A 26 3.96 1.72 12.41
N TYR A 27 4.89 1.38 11.52
CA TYR A 27 4.55 0.83 10.21
C TYR A 27 3.83 -0.51 10.35
N VAL A 28 4.40 -1.43 11.15
CA VAL A 28 3.81 -2.75 11.44
C VAL A 28 2.49 -2.61 12.19
N ARG A 29 2.39 -1.67 13.13
CA ARG A 29 1.13 -1.41 13.86
C ARG A 29 0.02 -0.93 12.93
N GLY A 30 0.32 -0.03 11.99
CA GLY A 30 -0.65 0.41 10.99
C GLY A 30 -1.12 -0.74 10.12
N ILE A 31 -0.21 -1.62 9.68
CA ILE A 31 -0.57 -2.86 8.96
C ILE A 31 -1.50 -3.75 9.78
N ALA A 32 -1.20 -3.95 11.07
CA ALA A 32 -2.03 -4.76 11.94
C ALA A 32 -3.45 -4.22 12.07
N ARG A 33 -3.60 -2.89 12.17
CA ARG A 33 -4.91 -2.20 12.18
C ARG A 33 -5.63 -2.33 10.84
N PHE A 34 -4.93 -2.10 9.73
CA PHE A 34 -5.46 -2.25 8.39
C PHE A 34 -6.06 -3.66 8.17
N ASN A 35 -5.30 -4.69 8.55
CA ASN A 35 -5.72 -6.09 8.39
C ASN A 35 -6.90 -6.47 9.31
N GLN A 36 -7.16 -5.72 10.36
CA GLN A 36 -8.33 -5.86 11.25
C GLN A 36 -9.56 -5.08 10.73
N ALA A 37 -9.43 -4.36 9.62
CA ALA A 37 -10.41 -3.37 9.12
C ALA A 37 -10.60 -2.15 10.04
N ASP A 38 -9.68 -1.90 10.96
CA ASP A 38 -9.60 -0.67 11.75
C ASP A 38 -8.94 0.43 10.87
N TYR A 39 -9.60 0.79 9.76
CA TYR A 39 -8.99 1.62 8.73
C TYR A 39 -8.72 3.06 9.19
N PHE A 40 -9.58 3.61 10.05
CA PHE A 40 -9.38 4.95 10.59
C PHE A 40 -8.13 4.99 11.49
N GLU A 41 -7.99 4.02 12.39
CA GLU A 41 -6.85 3.85 13.28
C GLU A 41 -5.57 3.56 12.49
N SER A 42 -5.65 2.74 11.45
CA SER A 42 -4.53 2.51 10.53
C SER A 42 -4.05 3.82 9.89
N HIS A 43 -4.98 4.68 9.49
CA HIS A 43 -4.68 6.00 8.94
C HIS A 43 -3.94 6.87 9.96
N GLU A 44 -4.42 6.95 11.20
CA GLU A 44 -3.80 7.79 12.23
C GLU A 44 -2.37 7.33 12.55
N VAL A 45 -2.16 6.02 12.61
CA VAL A 45 -0.83 5.44 12.86
C VAL A 45 0.14 5.78 11.73
N TRP A 46 -0.26 5.64 10.47
CA TRP A 46 0.60 5.97 9.35
C TRP A 46 0.75 7.48 9.12
N GLU A 47 -0.22 8.30 9.51
CA GLU A 47 -0.11 9.76 9.47
C GLU A 47 0.99 10.24 10.42
N ALA A 48 1.10 9.65 11.61
CA ALA A 48 2.18 9.95 12.55
C ALA A 48 3.58 9.72 11.95
N LEU A 49 3.76 8.64 11.18
CA LEU A 49 4.98 8.39 10.40
C LEU A 49 5.18 9.43 9.30
N TRP A 50 4.12 9.68 8.53
CA TRP A 50 4.17 10.55 7.38
C TRP A 50 4.53 12.00 7.76
N ILE A 51 4.09 12.49 8.92
CA ILE A 51 4.42 13.84 9.39
C ILE A 51 5.95 14.04 9.50
N GLY A 52 6.68 13.06 10.04
CA GLY A 52 8.13 13.14 10.23
C GLY A 52 8.95 12.77 8.98
N GLU A 53 8.35 12.11 8.00
CA GLU A 53 9.06 11.59 6.82
C GLU A 53 9.34 12.68 5.78
N THR A 54 10.58 12.78 5.31
CA THR A 54 11.00 13.80 4.31
C THR A 54 11.57 13.17 3.03
N GLY A 55 11.83 11.87 3.05
CA GLY A 55 12.41 11.13 1.94
C GLY A 55 11.39 10.58 0.94
N PRO A 56 11.86 9.73 -0.01
CA PRO A 56 11.02 9.09 -1.01
C PRO A 56 9.81 8.37 -0.39
N SER A 57 10.01 7.67 0.74
CA SER A 57 8.98 6.97 1.51
C SER A 57 7.78 7.82 1.92
N ARG A 58 7.89 9.17 1.93
CA ARG A 58 6.77 10.07 2.23
C ARG A 58 5.58 9.80 1.30
N GLN A 59 5.83 9.59 0.01
CA GLN A 59 4.74 9.33 -0.93
C GLN A 59 4.17 7.92 -0.77
N PHE A 60 5.00 6.95 -0.37
CA PHE A 60 4.53 5.60 -0.04
C PHE A 60 3.53 5.63 1.13
N PHE A 61 3.90 6.28 2.25
CA PHE A 61 2.98 6.41 3.39
C PHE A 61 1.73 7.20 3.03
N LYS A 62 1.84 8.25 2.21
CA LYS A 62 0.67 8.97 1.71
C LYS A 62 -0.29 8.06 0.91
N GLY A 63 0.26 7.16 0.10
CA GLY A 63 -0.50 6.15 -0.62
C GLY A 63 -1.24 5.19 0.31
N LEU A 64 -0.57 4.67 1.34
CA LEU A 64 -1.17 3.78 2.35
C LEU A 64 -2.27 4.48 3.16
N ILE A 65 -2.03 5.72 3.59
CA ILE A 65 -3.01 6.55 4.29
C ILE A 65 -4.27 6.71 3.44
N GLN A 66 -4.11 7.07 2.16
CA GLN A 66 -5.27 7.24 1.26
C GLN A 66 -6.00 5.92 1.00
N ALA A 67 -5.31 4.79 0.93
CA ALA A 67 -5.95 3.47 0.83
C ALA A 67 -6.85 3.20 2.04
N ALA A 68 -6.34 3.44 3.25
CA ALA A 68 -7.09 3.25 4.50
C ALA A 68 -8.34 4.15 4.54
N VAL A 69 -8.18 5.45 4.27
CA VAL A 69 -9.32 6.38 4.24
C VAL A 69 -10.32 6.01 3.13
N ALA A 70 -9.86 5.51 1.99
CA ALA A 70 -10.76 5.08 0.92
C ALA A 70 -11.66 3.90 1.34
N LEU A 71 -11.11 2.93 2.07
CA LEU A 71 -11.89 1.79 2.60
C LEU A 71 -12.83 2.22 3.72
N TYR A 72 -12.39 3.13 4.60
CA TYR A 72 -13.28 3.74 5.59
C TYR A 72 -14.47 4.47 4.94
N HIS A 73 -14.24 5.21 3.86
CA HIS A 73 -15.32 5.83 3.07
C HIS A 73 -16.25 4.80 2.43
N LEU A 74 -15.69 3.68 1.95
CA LEU A 74 -16.45 2.61 1.32
C LEU A 74 -17.40 1.94 2.33
N GLU A 75 -16.93 1.67 3.55
CA GLU A 75 -17.74 1.09 4.62
C GLU A 75 -18.90 2.02 5.01
N ASN A 76 -18.63 3.32 5.08
CA ASN A 76 -19.62 4.35 5.36
C ASN A 76 -20.55 4.69 4.18
N GLY A 77 -20.43 4.00 3.04
CA GLY A 77 -21.28 4.21 1.87
C GLY A 77 -20.97 5.45 1.04
N ASN A 78 -19.83 6.10 1.29
CA ASN A 78 -19.34 7.19 0.46
C ASN A 78 -18.52 6.65 -0.72
N GLU A 79 -19.22 6.09 -1.71
CA GLU A 79 -18.60 5.48 -2.90
C GLU A 79 -17.77 6.49 -3.71
N THR A 80 -18.28 7.72 -3.88
CA THR A 80 -17.61 8.77 -4.64
C THR A 80 -16.30 9.19 -3.97
N GLY A 81 -16.31 9.38 -2.65
CA GLY A 81 -15.10 9.71 -1.89
C GLY A 81 -14.09 8.56 -1.89
N SER A 82 -14.57 7.33 -1.69
CA SER A 82 -13.74 6.13 -1.75
C SER A 82 -13.03 5.98 -3.09
N ARG A 83 -13.75 6.12 -4.21
CA ARG A 83 -13.17 6.02 -5.57
C ARG A 83 -12.02 7.02 -5.78
N LYS A 84 -12.24 8.29 -5.45
CA LYS A 84 -11.22 9.34 -5.62
C LYS A 84 -9.96 9.05 -4.81
N LEU A 85 -10.12 8.56 -3.59
CA LEU A 85 -8.99 8.23 -2.71
C LEU A 85 -8.26 6.95 -3.15
N LEU A 86 -8.97 5.94 -3.67
CA LEU A 86 -8.35 4.76 -4.28
C LEU A 86 -7.49 5.13 -5.49
N GLU A 87 -8.01 5.97 -6.39
CA GLU A 87 -7.27 6.45 -7.58
C GLU A 87 -6.02 7.23 -7.17
N SER A 88 -6.15 8.13 -6.18
CA SER A 88 -5.02 8.89 -5.65
C SER A 88 -3.99 7.98 -4.94
N SER A 89 -4.45 7.01 -4.15
CA SER A 89 -3.59 6.01 -3.49
C SER A 89 -2.77 5.22 -4.51
N ALA A 90 -3.42 4.73 -5.57
CA ALA A 90 -2.75 4.02 -6.65
C ALA A 90 -1.70 4.89 -7.36
N GLY A 91 -2.02 6.18 -7.61
CA GLY A 91 -1.07 7.13 -8.19
C GLY A 91 0.20 7.32 -7.36
N TYR A 92 0.08 7.33 -6.03
CA TYR A 92 1.24 7.38 -5.14
C TYR A 92 2.02 6.06 -5.10
N LEU A 93 1.31 4.93 -5.01
CA LEU A 93 1.92 3.61 -4.82
C LEU A 93 2.56 3.04 -6.09
N GLN A 94 2.20 3.54 -7.27
CA GLN A 94 2.71 3.03 -8.54
C GLN A 94 4.24 3.06 -8.65
N ALA A 95 4.91 4.05 -8.05
CA ALA A 95 6.36 4.18 -8.06
C ALA A 95 7.09 3.16 -7.17
N TYR A 96 6.36 2.41 -6.35
CA TYR A 96 6.87 1.46 -5.35
C TYR A 96 6.64 -0.01 -5.76
N ARG A 97 6.08 -0.22 -6.96
CA ARG A 97 5.83 -1.54 -7.51
C ARG A 97 7.16 -2.25 -7.89
N PRO A 98 7.21 -3.60 -7.84
CA PRO A 98 6.17 -4.49 -7.32
C PRO A 98 6.22 -4.65 -5.80
N HIS A 99 7.35 -4.33 -5.16
CA HIS A 99 7.54 -4.50 -3.72
C HIS A 99 8.24 -3.30 -3.11
N TYR A 100 7.82 -2.91 -1.90
CA TYR A 100 8.49 -1.87 -1.13
C TYR A 100 8.25 -2.04 0.36
N SER A 101 9.31 -1.90 1.17
CA SER A 101 9.26 -2.10 2.62
C SER A 101 8.65 -3.45 3.05
N GLY A 102 8.87 -4.51 2.25
CA GLY A 102 8.29 -5.84 2.47
C GLY A 102 6.82 -5.99 2.04
N LEU A 103 6.14 -4.92 1.63
CA LEU A 103 4.78 -4.97 1.09
C LEU A 103 4.81 -5.34 -0.41
N ASP A 104 3.99 -6.31 -0.81
CA ASP A 104 3.68 -6.58 -2.22
C ASP A 104 2.65 -5.55 -2.72
N VAL A 105 3.16 -4.54 -3.42
CA VAL A 105 2.38 -3.37 -3.85
C VAL A 105 1.44 -3.75 -4.99
N ASP A 106 1.86 -4.65 -5.87
CA ASP A 106 1.05 -5.11 -6.99
C ASP A 106 -0.20 -5.84 -6.50
N ARG A 107 0.01 -6.80 -5.59
CA ARG A 107 -1.08 -7.51 -4.94
C ARG A 107 -1.99 -6.54 -4.18
N PHE A 108 -1.42 -5.66 -3.36
CA PHE A 108 -2.20 -4.73 -2.56
C PHE A 108 -3.11 -3.82 -3.42
N LEU A 109 -2.58 -3.25 -4.50
CA LEU A 109 -3.37 -2.42 -5.43
C LEU A 109 -4.47 -3.23 -6.13
N GLY A 110 -4.16 -4.48 -6.52
CA GLY A 110 -5.15 -5.40 -7.08
C GLY A 110 -6.27 -5.71 -6.08
N ASP A 111 -5.92 -5.97 -4.82
CA ASP A 111 -6.87 -6.33 -3.75
C ASP A 111 -7.78 -5.14 -3.41
N LEU A 112 -7.23 -3.93 -3.31
CA LEU A 112 -7.99 -2.70 -3.11
C LEU A 112 -9.07 -2.51 -4.19
N ARG A 113 -8.67 -2.68 -5.46
CA ARG A 113 -9.58 -2.54 -6.60
C ARG A 113 -10.71 -3.57 -6.55
N ARG A 114 -10.37 -4.85 -6.35
CA ARG A 114 -11.38 -5.94 -6.29
C ARG A 114 -12.35 -5.73 -5.13
N CYS A 115 -11.84 -5.33 -3.96
CA CYS A 115 -12.68 -5.02 -2.79
C CYS A 115 -13.68 -3.90 -3.09
N PHE A 116 -13.22 -2.83 -3.73
CA PHE A 116 -14.09 -1.72 -4.12
C PHE A 116 -15.15 -2.15 -5.13
N GLU A 117 -14.76 -2.79 -6.24
CA GLU A 117 -15.69 -3.25 -7.28
C GLU A 117 -16.77 -4.18 -6.71
N ALA A 118 -16.38 -5.19 -5.92
CA ALA A 118 -17.30 -6.12 -5.27
C ALA A 118 -18.30 -5.42 -4.33
N ASN A 119 -17.85 -4.39 -3.58
CA ASN A 119 -18.74 -3.64 -2.70
C ASN A 119 -19.77 -2.80 -3.47
N ILE A 120 -19.38 -2.19 -4.59
CA ILE A 120 -20.29 -1.43 -5.45
C ILE A 120 -21.34 -2.36 -6.07
N GLU A 121 -20.92 -3.52 -6.58
CA GLU A 121 -21.83 -4.51 -7.16
C GLU A 121 -22.84 -5.04 -6.14
N ARG A 122 -22.38 -5.34 -4.93
CA ARG A 122 -23.26 -5.76 -3.83
C ARG A 122 -24.30 -4.69 -3.48
N ARG A 123 -23.89 -3.42 -3.39
CA ARG A 123 -24.81 -2.30 -3.10
C ARG A 123 -25.87 -2.10 -4.19
N ARG A 124 -25.58 -2.56 -5.42
CA ARG A 124 -26.52 -2.56 -6.56
C ARG A 124 -27.41 -3.80 -6.64
N GLY A 125 -27.34 -4.71 -5.66
CA GLY A 125 -28.14 -5.94 -5.64
C GLY A 125 -27.56 -7.10 -6.46
N GLY A 126 -26.28 -7.04 -6.83
CA GLY A 126 -25.57 -8.17 -7.47
C GLY A 126 -25.32 -9.34 -6.50
N PRO A 127 -24.91 -10.52 -7.02
CA PRO A 127 -24.56 -11.68 -6.20
C PRO A 127 -23.29 -11.36 -5.39
N GLY A 128 -23.48 -10.83 -4.17
CA GLY A 128 -22.37 -10.45 -3.31
C GLY A 128 -21.75 -11.68 -2.66
N GLU A 129 -20.57 -12.10 -3.14
CA GLU A 129 -19.71 -12.99 -2.38
C GLU A 129 -19.15 -12.25 -1.14
N LEU A 130 -18.88 -13.00 -0.07
CA LEU A 130 -18.35 -12.48 1.19
C LEU A 130 -16.99 -11.78 0.93
N ILE A 131 -16.83 -10.55 1.42
CA ILE A 131 -15.69 -9.68 1.11
C ILE A 131 -14.35 -10.33 1.49
N ASP A 132 -13.44 -10.48 0.52
CA ASP A 132 -12.02 -10.62 0.81
C ASP A 132 -11.45 -9.23 1.03
N ARG A 133 -11.35 -8.84 2.31
CA ARG A 133 -10.83 -7.52 2.69
C ARG A 133 -9.37 -7.47 2.24
N PRO A 134 -8.92 -6.36 1.63
CA PRO A 134 -7.52 -6.24 1.26
C PRO A 134 -6.70 -6.41 2.54
N THR A 135 -5.71 -7.29 2.48
CA THR A 135 -4.78 -7.49 3.59
C THR A 135 -3.37 -7.22 3.10
N ILE A 136 -2.57 -6.65 3.98
CA ILE A 136 -1.16 -6.41 3.75
C ILE A 136 -0.39 -7.55 4.42
N GLY A 137 0.24 -8.38 3.59
CA GLY A 137 1.25 -9.33 4.02
C GLY A 137 2.64 -8.72 3.86
N LEU A 138 3.45 -8.76 4.91
CA LEU A 138 4.87 -8.46 4.82
C LEU A 138 5.63 -9.71 4.38
N ALA A 139 6.33 -9.64 3.25
CA ALA A 139 7.30 -10.65 2.89
C ALA A 139 8.37 -10.71 3.98
N ALA A 140 8.70 -11.92 4.44
CA ALA A 140 9.82 -12.11 5.37
C ALA A 140 11.08 -11.48 4.74
N PRO A 141 11.97 -10.86 5.54
CA PRO A 141 13.23 -10.38 5.02
C PRO A 141 13.94 -11.58 4.39
N THR A 142 14.12 -11.54 3.08
CA THR A 142 14.98 -12.50 2.40
C THR A 142 16.34 -12.35 3.04
N ARG A 143 16.75 -13.30 3.89
CA ARG A 143 18.13 -13.34 4.36
C ARG A 143 18.96 -13.46 3.10
N GLY A 144 19.59 -12.36 2.70
CA GLY A 144 20.65 -12.37 1.71
C GLY A 144 21.63 -13.45 2.16
N SER A 145 21.86 -14.42 1.29
CA SER A 145 22.93 -15.40 1.44
C SER A 145 24.21 -14.66 1.79
N ALA A 146 24.65 -14.79 3.04
CA ALA A 146 26.02 -14.47 3.41
C ALA A 146 26.91 -15.38 2.55
N GLY A 147 27.51 -14.77 1.53
CA GLY A 147 28.53 -15.40 0.71
C GLY A 147 29.68 -15.88 1.60
N ARG A 148 30.19 -17.06 1.26
CA ARG A 148 31.26 -17.80 1.96
C ARG A 148 32.53 -16.99 2.16
#